data_AF-A0A1C6IBS2-F1
#
_entry.id   AF-A0A1C6IBS2-F1
#
_cell.length_a   1.000
_cell.length_b   1.000
_cell.length_c   1.000
_cell.angle_alpha   90.00
_cell.angle_beta   90.00
_cell.angle_gamma   90.00
#
_symmetry.space_group_name_H-M   'P 1'
#
loop_
_entity.id
_entity.type
_entity.pdbx_description
1 polymer ?
#
loop_
_entity_poly.entity_id
_entity_poly.type
_entity_poly.pdbx_seq_one_letter_code
_entity_poly.pdbx_strand_id
1 'polypeptide(L)'
;MSKLKIIAGAVAGIVCLAGAVCLGVFTWRDYQTQQEQAAGREEAEKLLRPLDVEWNRIQQEIDDLEEEYSLKMEGTGTAEVLFTHPDARVYEEAYPIMEEYGYTGVLAVSEQQFPGTEGNMSLEQFQELIQAGWSTCIVWSGDDMYTWLGALALKMQETGVPGSSVMYFPSETYLKEYDEILLAHGFAAAVHHGEAGEMDTAAGEGGIWHPAAVGLQGETPKYRLDDAVKNKANIVYTVGWQQEDEMYNEKMFRSMLSYFKQYQEESGLQVMDIAGAGEYRQQLENDKGAIEQEYLQKKEELERQKEDIERQMDEIGK
;
A
#
# COMPACT_ATOMS: atom_id res chain seq x y z
N MET A 1 73.07 -33.05 72.00
CA MET A 1 72.24 -32.00 71.36
C MET A 1 72.35 -31.92 69.83
N SER A 2 73.25 -32.64 69.14
CA SER A 2 73.38 -32.53 67.67
C SER A 2 72.43 -33.42 66.85
N LYS A 3 72.01 -34.59 67.36
CA LYS A 3 71.14 -35.52 66.60
C LYS A 3 69.68 -35.05 66.44
N LEU A 4 69.14 -34.29 67.40
CA LEU A 4 67.76 -33.77 67.32
C LEU A 4 67.58 -32.66 66.27
N LYS A 5 68.60 -31.81 66.05
CA LYS A 5 68.56 -30.74 65.05
C LYS A 5 68.65 -31.25 63.61
N ILE A 6 69.37 -32.36 63.40
CA ILE A 6 69.50 -33.02 62.09
C ILE A 6 68.18 -33.71 61.71
N ILE A 7 67.50 -34.35 62.66
CA ILE A 7 66.20 -34.99 62.44
C ILE A 7 65.10 -33.93 62.18
N ALA A 8 65.07 -32.85 62.95
CA ALA A 8 64.11 -31.75 62.74
C ALA A 8 64.29 -31.05 61.37
N GLY A 9 65.55 -30.84 60.93
CA GLY A 9 65.84 -30.27 59.61
C GLY A 9 65.47 -31.20 58.45
N ALA A 10 65.68 -32.51 58.62
CA ALA A 10 65.29 -33.51 57.61
C ALA A 10 63.76 -33.64 57.49
N VAL A 11 63.03 -33.63 58.61
CA VAL A 11 61.56 -33.67 58.62
C VAL A 11 60.97 -32.38 58.03
N ALA A 12 61.53 -31.21 58.36
CA ALA A 12 61.09 -29.94 57.78
C ALA A 12 61.36 -29.88 56.26
N GLY A 13 62.49 -30.40 55.78
CA GLY A 13 62.80 -30.49 54.35
C GLY A 13 61.84 -31.39 53.58
N ILE A 14 61.46 -32.53 54.15
CA ILE A 14 60.50 -33.47 53.55
C ILE A 14 59.08 -32.87 53.50
N VAL A 15 58.66 -32.17 54.56
CA VAL A 15 57.34 -31.49 54.59
C VAL A 15 57.28 -30.34 53.57
N CYS A 16 58.35 -29.56 53.42
CA CYS A 16 58.41 -28.51 52.39
C CYS A 16 58.45 -29.08 50.96
N LEU A 17 59.16 -30.19 50.73
CA LEU A 17 59.16 -30.89 49.44
C LEU A 17 57.79 -31.50 49.12
N ALA A 18 57.13 -32.12 50.10
CA ALA A 18 55.78 -32.64 49.94
C ALA A 18 54.77 -31.50 49.65
N GLY A 19 54.88 -30.37 50.34
CA GLY A 19 54.05 -29.18 50.11
C GLY A 19 54.25 -28.58 48.71
N ALA A 20 55.49 -28.49 48.23
CA ALA A 20 55.80 -27.99 46.89
C ALA A 20 55.30 -28.93 45.78
N VAL A 21 55.37 -30.25 45.99
CA VAL A 21 54.81 -31.25 45.06
C VAL A 21 53.28 -31.19 45.07
N CYS A 22 52.64 -31.07 46.22
CA CYS A 22 51.19 -30.92 46.31
C CYS A 22 50.70 -29.62 45.63
N LEU A 23 51.40 -28.50 45.81
CA LEU A 23 51.10 -27.23 45.13
C LEU A 23 51.30 -27.33 43.62
N GLY A 24 52.38 -27.97 43.16
CA GLY A 24 52.63 -28.19 41.73
C GLY A 24 51.61 -29.10 41.05
N VAL A 25 51.11 -30.13 41.76
CA VAL A 25 50.02 -30.99 41.27
C VAL A 25 48.70 -30.23 41.25
N PHE A 26 48.43 -29.38 42.26
CA PHE A 26 47.21 -28.56 42.30
C PHE A 26 47.19 -27.52 41.17
N THR A 27 48.29 -26.81 40.93
CA THR A 27 48.39 -25.81 39.87
C THR A 27 48.39 -26.43 38.48
N TRP A 28 48.99 -27.62 38.30
CA TRP A 28 48.89 -28.35 37.04
C TRP A 28 47.47 -28.84 36.78
N ARG A 29 46.78 -29.35 37.81
CA ARG A 29 45.39 -29.76 37.68
C ARG A 29 44.47 -28.58 37.37
N ASP A 30 44.67 -27.43 38.01
CA ASP A 30 43.96 -26.18 37.69
C ASP A 30 44.29 -25.70 36.26
N TYR A 31 45.55 -25.78 35.84
CA TYR A 31 45.97 -25.40 34.49
C TYR A 31 45.37 -26.31 33.41
N GLN A 32 45.33 -27.63 33.64
CA GLN A 32 44.63 -28.57 32.75
C GLN A 32 43.13 -28.28 32.71
N THR A 33 42.52 -28.02 33.86
CA THR A 33 41.09 -27.71 33.94
C THR A 33 40.77 -26.41 33.19
N GLN A 34 41.62 -25.38 33.29
CA GLN A 34 41.49 -24.15 32.52
C GLN A 34 41.71 -24.37 31.01
N GLN A 35 42.67 -25.23 30.63
CA GLN A 35 42.91 -25.54 29.22
C GLN A 35 41.75 -26.30 28.59
N GLU A 36 41.19 -27.27 29.30
CA GLU A 36 40.01 -28.04 28.88
C GLU A 36 38.77 -27.13 28.79
N GLN A 37 38.59 -26.21 29.75
CA GLN A 37 37.52 -25.21 29.70
C GLN A 37 37.69 -24.21 28.54
N ALA A 38 38.92 -23.77 28.26
CA ALA A 38 39.21 -22.85 27.16
C ALA A 38 39.01 -23.52 25.79
N ALA A 39 39.47 -24.77 25.65
CA ALA A 39 39.26 -25.56 24.44
C ALA A 39 37.78 -25.87 24.20
N GLY A 40 37.04 -26.24 25.25
CA GLY A 40 35.59 -26.46 25.17
C GLY A 40 34.82 -25.19 24.80
N ARG A 41 35.23 -24.01 25.28
CA ARG A 41 34.65 -22.73 24.88
C ARG A 41 34.94 -22.38 23.43
N GLU A 42 36.17 -22.58 22.96
CA GLU A 42 36.53 -22.31 21.57
C GLU A 42 35.79 -23.24 20.59
N GLU A 43 35.59 -24.50 20.98
CA GLU A 43 34.82 -25.48 20.21
C GLU A 43 33.31 -25.14 20.19
N ALA A 44 32.74 -24.76 21.34
CA ALA A 44 31.37 -24.27 21.43
C ALA A 44 31.16 -23.00 20.58
N GLU A 45 32.09 -22.04 20.61
CA GLU A 45 32.01 -20.81 19.81
C GLU A 45 32.08 -21.09 18.30
N LYS A 46 32.90 -22.08 17.87
CA LYS A 46 32.93 -22.53 16.47
C LYS A 46 31.63 -23.15 16.01
N LEU A 47 30.91 -23.84 16.89
CA LEU A 47 29.61 -24.46 16.60
C LEU A 47 28.45 -23.45 16.66
N LEU A 48 28.50 -22.48 17.58
CA LEU A 48 27.47 -21.46 17.74
C LEU A 48 27.50 -20.40 16.62
N ARG A 49 28.69 -19.99 16.17
CA ARG A 49 28.83 -18.94 15.15
C ARG A 49 28.03 -19.16 13.86
N PRO A 50 28.03 -20.35 13.21
CA PRO A 50 27.18 -20.57 12.04
C PRO A 50 25.68 -20.52 12.37
N LEU A 51 25.28 -21.00 13.56
CA LEU A 51 23.89 -20.94 14.03
C LEU A 51 23.43 -19.51 14.27
N ASP A 52 24.27 -18.66 14.87
CA ASP A 52 24.00 -17.22 15.04
C ASP A 52 23.79 -16.52 13.69
N VAL A 53 24.61 -16.83 12.69
CA VAL A 53 24.48 -16.26 11.34
C VAL A 53 23.17 -16.71 10.70
N GLU A 54 22.80 -17.99 10.84
CA GLU A 54 21.57 -18.52 10.28
C GLU A 54 20.33 -17.97 10.99
N TRP A 55 20.36 -17.82 12.32
CA TRP A 55 19.30 -17.18 13.10
C TRP A 55 19.05 -15.74 12.64
N ASN A 56 20.12 -14.95 12.48
CA ASN A 56 19.99 -13.57 12.01
C ASN A 56 19.44 -13.50 10.57
N ARG A 57 19.85 -14.43 9.70
CA ARG A 57 19.31 -14.52 8.33
C ARG A 57 17.80 -14.81 8.36
N ILE A 58 17.36 -15.79 9.15
CA ILE A 58 15.94 -16.14 9.25
C ILE A 58 15.13 -15.00 9.84
N GLN A 59 15.67 -14.30 10.85
CA GLN A 59 15.00 -13.12 11.40
C GLN A 59 14.82 -12.03 10.33
N GLN A 60 15.86 -11.77 9.53
CA GLN A 60 15.75 -10.82 8.43
C GLN A 60 14.71 -11.27 7.38
N GLU A 61 14.63 -12.57 7.07
CA GLU A 61 13.60 -13.10 6.16
C GLU A 61 12.18 -12.97 6.71
N ILE A 62 11.99 -13.06 8.03
CA ILE A 62 10.71 -12.77 8.68
C ILE A 62 10.38 -11.28 8.54
N ASP A 63 11.34 -10.40 8.81
CA ASP A 63 11.13 -8.94 8.72
C ASP A 63 10.79 -8.52 7.28
N ASP A 64 11.52 -9.03 6.29
CA ASP A 64 11.28 -8.78 4.85
C ASP A 64 9.90 -9.34 4.43
N LEU A 65 9.51 -10.49 4.96
CA LEU A 65 8.20 -11.10 4.69
C LEU A 65 7.05 -10.27 5.27
N GLU A 66 7.23 -9.67 6.45
CA GLU A 66 6.25 -8.76 7.06
C GLU A 66 6.08 -7.47 6.25
N GLU A 67 7.17 -6.90 5.73
CA GLU A 67 7.13 -5.74 4.84
C GLU A 67 6.42 -6.08 3.51
N GLU A 68 6.78 -7.21 2.88
CA GLU A 68 6.14 -7.67 1.63
C GLU A 68 4.64 -7.93 1.82
N TYR A 69 4.25 -8.54 2.94
CA TYR A 69 2.85 -8.77 3.28
C TYR A 69 2.09 -7.46 3.44
N SER A 70 2.63 -6.51 4.21
CA SER A 70 2.01 -5.20 4.39
C SER A 70 1.79 -4.49 3.04
N LEU A 71 2.78 -4.51 2.16
CA LEU A 71 2.70 -3.89 0.83
C LEU A 71 1.65 -4.57 -0.07
N LYS A 72 1.58 -5.91 -0.07
CA LYS A 72 0.60 -6.66 -0.87
C LYS A 72 -0.83 -6.47 -0.37
N MET A 73 -1.01 -6.34 0.94
CA MET A 73 -2.33 -6.20 1.57
C MET A 73 -2.93 -4.81 1.39
N GLU A 74 -2.13 -3.77 1.58
CA GLU A 74 -2.62 -2.39 1.52
C GLU A 74 -2.67 -1.83 0.10
N GLY A 75 -1.83 -2.38 -0.79
CA GLY A 75 -1.68 -1.89 -2.15
C GLY A 75 -1.11 -0.46 -2.20
N THR A 76 -1.48 0.28 -3.24
CA THR A 76 -1.07 1.66 -3.47
C THR A 76 -2.27 2.60 -3.48
N GLY A 77 -2.05 3.89 -3.23
CA GLY A 77 -3.09 4.88 -3.45
C GLY A 77 -3.50 4.91 -4.92
N THR A 78 -4.73 5.32 -5.21
CA THR A 78 -5.25 5.51 -6.56
C THR A 78 -5.77 6.93 -6.72
N ALA A 79 -5.58 7.51 -7.91
CA ALA A 79 -6.11 8.85 -8.22
C ALA A 79 -6.67 8.91 -9.64
N GLU A 80 -7.73 9.69 -9.80
CA GLU A 80 -8.41 9.90 -11.07
C GLU A 80 -8.65 11.39 -11.32
N VAL A 81 -8.70 11.76 -12.60
CA VAL A 81 -9.09 13.12 -13.01
C VAL A 81 -10.44 13.06 -13.71
N LEU A 82 -11.45 13.63 -13.07
CA LEU A 82 -12.82 13.68 -13.56
C LEU A 82 -13.17 15.08 -14.05
N PHE A 83 -13.45 15.21 -15.34
CA PHE A 83 -13.99 16.44 -15.92
C PHE A 83 -15.51 16.44 -15.81
N THR A 84 -16.09 17.44 -15.14
CA THR A 84 -17.48 17.39 -14.68
C THR A 84 -18.54 17.61 -15.76
N HIS A 85 -18.10 17.91 -16.99
CA HIS A 85 -18.92 17.94 -18.20
C HIS A 85 -18.01 17.96 -19.45
N PRO A 86 -18.55 17.66 -20.66
CA PRO A 86 -17.75 17.55 -21.87
C PRO A 86 -17.51 18.94 -22.51
N ASP A 87 -17.00 19.91 -21.73
CA ASP A 87 -16.67 21.26 -22.23
C ASP A 87 -15.64 21.19 -23.37
N ALA A 88 -15.77 22.07 -24.38
CA ALA A 88 -14.80 22.14 -25.49
C ALA A 88 -13.36 22.36 -24.99
N ARG A 89 -13.19 23.10 -23.88
CA ARG A 89 -11.89 23.38 -23.27
C ARG A 89 -11.21 22.16 -22.68
N VAL A 90 -11.92 21.06 -22.40
CA VAL A 90 -11.26 19.81 -22.03
C VAL A 90 -10.36 19.33 -23.17
N TYR A 91 -10.88 19.36 -24.39
CA TYR A 91 -10.11 18.94 -25.58
C TYR A 91 -9.03 19.96 -25.95
N GLU A 92 -9.34 21.26 -25.86
CA GLU A 92 -8.43 22.33 -26.31
C GLU A 92 -7.31 22.66 -25.31
N GLU A 93 -7.59 22.58 -24.01
CA GLU A 93 -6.68 23.04 -22.96
C GLU A 93 -6.16 21.90 -22.09
N ALA A 94 -7.04 21.03 -21.57
CA ALA A 94 -6.66 20.03 -20.58
C ALA A 94 -6.03 18.77 -21.20
N TYR A 95 -6.57 18.29 -22.33
CA TYR A 95 -6.10 17.07 -23.00
C TYR A 95 -4.62 17.12 -23.41
N PRO A 96 -4.10 18.20 -24.05
CA PRO A 96 -2.68 18.29 -24.37
C PRO A 96 -1.76 18.20 -23.14
N ILE A 97 -2.23 18.71 -22.00
CA ILE A 97 -1.49 18.66 -20.73
C ILE A 97 -1.54 17.26 -20.15
N MET A 98 -2.70 16.61 -20.14
CA MET A 98 -2.83 15.21 -19.71
C MET A 98 -1.91 14.29 -20.54
N GLU A 99 -1.85 14.49 -21.85
CA GLU A 99 -0.96 13.77 -22.77
C GLU A 99 0.53 14.00 -22.43
N GLU A 100 0.94 15.24 -22.13
CA GLU A 100 2.30 15.58 -21.71
C GLU A 100 2.75 14.80 -20.47
N TYR A 101 1.83 14.55 -19.54
CA TYR A 101 2.09 13.79 -18.32
C TYR A 101 1.86 12.27 -18.48
N GLY A 102 1.32 11.82 -19.62
CA GLY A 102 1.03 10.42 -19.89
C GLY A 102 -0.22 9.89 -19.18
N TYR A 103 -1.19 10.76 -18.91
CA TYR A 103 -2.44 10.42 -18.22
C TYR A 103 -3.67 10.56 -19.12
N THR A 104 -4.71 9.81 -18.78
CA THR A 104 -6.06 9.96 -19.34
C THR A 104 -7.02 10.44 -18.25
N GLY A 105 -8.18 10.95 -18.67
CA GLY A 105 -9.21 11.43 -17.76
C GLY A 105 -10.54 10.71 -17.95
N VAL A 106 -11.47 11.03 -17.06
CA VAL A 106 -12.87 10.61 -17.12
C VAL A 106 -13.71 11.83 -17.53
N LEU A 107 -14.60 11.67 -18.52
CA LEU A 107 -15.53 12.71 -18.96
C LEU A 107 -16.92 12.42 -18.43
N ALA A 108 -17.46 13.32 -17.61
CA ALA A 108 -18.85 13.23 -17.20
C ALA A 108 -19.77 13.71 -18.32
N VAL A 109 -20.87 12.98 -18.55
CA VAL A 109 -21.92 13.35 -19.49
C VAL A 109 -23.28 13.36 -18.80
N SER A 110 -24.15 14.26 -19.24
CA SER A 110 -25.57 14.27 -18.87
C SER A 110 -26.44 14.55 -20.09
N GLU A 111 -27.76 14.43 -19.92
CA GLU A 111 -28.68 14.77 -21.00
C GLU A 111 -28.51 16.22 -21.46
N GLN A 112 -28.35 17.15 -20.50
CA GLN A 112 -28.25 18.59 -20.72
C GLN A 112 -26.84 19.00 -21.17
N GLN A 113 -25.81 18.31 -20.72
CA GLN A 113 -24.41 18.56 -21.08
C GLN A 113 -23.84 17.34 -21.82
N PHE A 114 -24.18 17.25 -23.10
CA PHE A 114 -23.82 16.13 -23.95
C PHE A 114 -22.84 16.56 -25.06
N PRO A 115 -21.91 15.71 -25.51
CA PRO A 115 -21.06 16.03 -26.65
C PRO A 115 -21.87 16.40 -27.89
N GLY A 116 -21.44 17.45 -28.59
CA GLY A 116 -22.12 17.98 -29.78
C GLY A 116 -23.25 18.99 -29.51
N THR A 117 -23.53 19.33 -28.25
CA THR A 117 -24.41 20.46 -27.91
C THR A 117 -23.62 21.76 -27.77
N GLU A 118 -24.31 22.91 -27.84
CA GLU A 118 -23.67 24.22 -27.70
C GLU A 118 -22.87 24.34 -26.39
N GLY A 119 -21.64 24.87 -26.48
CA GLY A 119 -20.71 25.01 -25.35
C GLY A 119 -19.90 23.75 -25.00
N ASN A 120 -20.27 22.58 -25.54
CA ASN A 120 -19.55 21.33 -25.32
C ASN A 120 -18.65 20.98 -26.53
N MET A 121 -17.71 20.08 -26.32
CA MET A 121 -16.89 19.51 -27.40
C MET A 121 -17.76 18.81 -28.44
N SER A 122 -17.27 18.74 -29.67
CA SER A 122 -17.96 17.99 -30.74
C SER A 122 -17.98 16.48 -30.42
N LEU A 123 -18.90 15.76 -31.04
CA LEU A 123 -18.94 14.30 -30.92
C LEU A 123 -17.66 13.65 -31.46
N GLU A 124 -17.05 14.23 -32.49
CA GLU A 124 -15.77 13.77 -33.06
C GLU A 124 -14.63 13.95 -32.05
N GLN A 125 -14.51 15.13 -31.43
CA GLN A 125 -13.52 15.38 -30.37
C GLN A 125 -13.68 14.42 -29.19
N PHE A 126 -14.93 14.18 -28.77
CA PHE A 126 -15.22 13.22 -27.71
C PHE A 126 -14.77 11.81 -28.09
N GLN A 127 -15.09 11.34 -29.30
CA GLN A 127 -14.69 10.01 -29.78
C GLN A 127 -13.17 9.87 -29.90
N GLU A 128 -12.44 10.93 -30.26
CA GLU A 128 -10.98 10.93 -30.25
C GLU A 128 -10.43 10.70 -28.83
N LEU A 129 -10.99 11.37 -27.81
CA LEU A 129 -10.58 11.17 -26.42
C LEU A 129 -10.83 9.72 -25.97
N ILE A 130 -12.00 9.17 -26.28
CA ILE A 130 -12.31 7.76 -25.95
C ILE A 130 -11.32 6.81 -26.64
N GLN A 131 -10.98 7.05 -27.91
CA GLN A 131 -9.98 6.24 -28.62
C GLN A 131 -8.56 6.39 -28.04
N ALA A 132 -8.27 7.54 -27.44
CA ALA A 132 -7.03 7.80 -26.69
C ALA A 132 -7.02 7.17 -25.28
N GLY A 133 -8.07 6.42 -24.90
CA GLY A 133 -8.15 5.72 -23.61
C GLY A 133 -8.80 6.53 -22.50
N TRP A 134 -9.46 7.65 -22.80
CA TRP A 134 -10.33 8.33 -21.84
C TRP A 134 -11.60 7.51 -21.62
N SER A 135 -12.17 7.62 -20.43
CA SER A 135 -13.42 6.94 -20.09
C SER A 135 -14.56 7.93 -19.85
N THR A 136 -15.77 7.39 -19.71
CA THR A 136 -16.99 8.17 -19.52
C THR A 136 -17.57 7.87 -18.15
N CYS A 137 -18.17 8.86 -17.50
CA CYS A 137 -19.09 8.67 -16.39
C CYS A 137 -20.37 9.48 -16.59
N ILE A 138 -21.40 9.19 -15.80
CA ILE A 138 -22.68 9.88 -15.87
C ILE A 138 -22.76 10.90 -14.74
N VAL A 139 -23.09 12.18 -15.00
CA VAL A 139 -23.30 13.16 -13.93
C VAL A 139 -24.77 13.31 -13.59
N TRP A 140 -25.09 13.19 -12.30
CA TRP A 140 -26.43 13.35 -11.78
C TRP A 140 -26.94 14.79 -11.92
N SER A 141 -28.17 14.97 -12.45
CA SER A 141 -28.78 16.29 -12.68
C SER A 141 -30.06 16.57 -11.90
N GLY A 142 -30.45 15.73 -10.93
CA GLY A 142 -31.51 16.03 -9.97
C GLY A 142 -32.97 15.79 -10.42
N ASP A 143 -33.19 15.14 -11.57
CA ASP A 143 -34.53 14.77 -12.06
C ASP A 143 -35.05 13.45 -11.45
N ASP A 144 -36.14 12.87 -11.98
CA ASP A 144 -36.52 11.49 -11.64
C ASP A 144 -35.48 10.51 -12.21
N MET A 145 -34.71 9.85 -11.33
CA MET A 145 -33.52 9.06 -11.71
C MET A 145 -33.84 7.97 -12.72
N TYR A 146 -34.98 7.29 -12.55
CA TYR A 146 -35.38 6.19 -13.43
C TYR A 146 -35.66 6.68 -14.86
N THR A 147 -36.51 7.70 -14.98
CA THR A 147 -36.88 8.26 -16.30
C THR A 147 -35.68 8.90 -16.98
N TRP A 148 -34.88 9.64 -16.22
CA TRP A 148 -33.69 10.33 -16.71
C TRP A 148 -32.62 9.38 -17.22
N LEU A 149 -32.30 8.31 -16.47
CA LEU A 149 -31.33 7.29 -16.90
C LEU A 149 -31.76 6.61 -18.21
N GLY A 150 -33.05 6.32 -18.37
CA GLY A 150 -33.57 5.73 -19.60
C GLY A 150 -33.40 6.65 -20.83
N ALA A 151 -33.68 7.94 -20.67
CA ALA A 151 -33.50 8.93 -21.73
C ALA A 151 -32.02 9.11 -22.11
N LEU A 152 -31.14 9.20 -21.10
CA LEU A 152 -29.70 9.32 -21.31
C LEU A 152 -29.12 8.08 -22.00
N ALA A 153 -29.50 6.87 -21.56
CA ALA A 153 -29.04 5.62 -22.16
C ALA A 153 -29.42 5.51 -23.65
N LEU A 154 -30.63 5.93 -24.02
CA LEU A 154 -31.06 5.97 -25.42
C LEU A 154 -30.21 6.96 -26.23
N LYS A 155 -29.97 8.16 -25.70
CA LYS A 155 -29.15 9.19 -26.34
C LYS A 155 -27.70 8.72 -26.54
N MET A 156 -27.11 8.07 -25.54
CA MET A 156 -25.77 7.48 -25.62
C MET A 156 -25.70 6.39 -26.70
N GLN A 157 -26.70 5.51 -26.76
CA GLN A 157 -26.80 4.48 -27.80
C GLN A 157 -26.92 5.07 -29.22
N GLU A 158 -27.77 6.08 -29.41
CA GLU A 158 -28.00 6.72 -30.71
C GLU A 158 -26.77 7.47 -31.23
N THR A 159 -25.95 8.01 -30.32
CA THR A 159 -24.76 8.81 -30.65
C THR A 159 -23.46 8.02 -30.64
N GLY A 160 -23.50 6.77 -30.15
CA GLY A 160 -22.31 5.94 -30.01
C GLY A 160 -21.38 6.37 -28.87
N VAL A 161 -21.87 7.16 -27.91
CA VAL A 161 -21.15 7.46 -26.68
C VAL A 161 -21.15 6.20 -25.79
N PRO A 162 -19.99 5.72 -25.31
CA PRO A 162 -19.93 4.52 -24.47
C PRO A 162 -20.72 4.69 -23.17
N GLY A 163 -21.49 3.66 -22.80
CA GLY A 163 -22.11 3.58 -21.48
C GLY A 163 -21.09 3.60 -20.34
N SER A 164 -21.55 3.88 -19.12
CA SER A 164 -20.71 3.86 -17.92
C SER A 164 -21.44 3.22 -16.75
N SER A 165 -20.69 2.51 -15.91
CA SER A 165 -21.13 1.99 -14.60
C SER A 165 -20.76 2.94 -13.45
N VAL A 166 -20.26 4.14 -13.75
CA VAL A 166 -19.84 5.15 -12.76
C VAL A 166 -20.78 6.35 -12.82
N MET A 167 -21.34 6.73 -11.69
CA MET A 167 -22.12 7.96 -11.54
C MET A 167 -21.35 8.98 -10.71
N TYR A 168 -21.29 10.23 -11.17
CA TYR A 168 -20.80 11.38 -10.45
C TYR A 168 -21.97 12.19 -9.88
N PHE A 169 -21.90 12.48 -8.59
CA PHE A 169 -22.81 13.36 -7.89
C PHE A 169 -22.10 14.69 -7.60
N PRO A 170 -22.58 15.82 -8.14
CA PRO A 170 -22.14 17.14 -7.71
C PRO A 170 -22.27 17.29 -6.20
N SER A 171 -21.47 18.19 -5.62
CA SER A 171 -21.46 18.44 -4.18
C SER A 171 -22.87 18.66 -3.61
N GLU A 172 -23.13 18.03 -2.47
CA GLU A 172 -24.39 18.02 -1.72
C GLU A 172 -25.56 17.30 -2.41
N THR A 173 -25.34 16.59 -3.52
CA THR A 173 -26.43 15.93 -4.27
C THR A 173 -26.54 14.43 -4.04
N TYR A 174 -25.48 13.76 -3.54
CA TYR A 174 -25.53 12.33 -3.28
C TYR A 174 -26.38 12.01 -2.06
N LEU A 175 -27.24 10.99 -2.19
CA LEU A 175 -28.01 10.40 -1.10
C LEU A 175 -27.84 8.87 -1.15
N LYS A 176 -27.58 8.25 0.00
CA LYS A 176 -27.44 6.78 0.12
C LYS A 176 -28.65 6.01 -0.41
N GLU A 177 -29.83 6.63 -0.41
CA GLU A 177 -31.06 6.07 -0.96
C GLU A 177 -30.97 5.79 -2.47
N TYR A 178 -30.03 6.42 -3.18
CA TYR A 178 -29.80 6.17 -4.60
C TYR A 178 -29.12 4.82 -4.87
N ASP A 179 -28.39 4.25 -3.91
CA ASP A 179 -27.62 3.01 -4.12
C ASP A 179 -28.48 1.86 -4.66
N GLU A 180 -29.72 1.71 -4.19
CA GLU A 180 -30.63 0.66 -4.67
C GLU A 180 -30.97 0.84 -6.17
N ILE A 181 -31.23 2.08 -6.58
CA ILE A 181 -31.56 2.40 -7.98
C ILE A 181 -30.30 2.25 -8.85
N LEU A 182 -29.14 2.72 -8.36
CA LEU A 182 -27.86 2.60 -9.05
C LEU A 182 -27.51 1.13 -9.31
N LEU A 183 -27.58 0.27 -8.29
CA LEU A 183 -27.35 -1.17 -8.43
C LEU A 183 -28.32 -1.81 -9.42
N ALA A 184 -29.61 -1.46 -9.36
CA ALA A 184 -30.61 -1.99 -10.27
C ALA A 184 -30.35 -1.63 -11.75
N HIS A 185 -29.60 -0.55 -12.00
CA HIS A 185 -29.21 -0.10 -13.35
C HIS A 185 -27.77 -0.47 -13.72
N GLY A 186 -27.10 -1.30 -12.91
CA GLY A 186 -25.76 -1.81 -13.21
C GLY A 186 -24.63 -0.82 -12.96
N PHE A 187 -24.87 0.22 -12.16
CA PHE A 187 -23.79 1.06 -11.64
C PHE A 187 -22.99 0.28 -10.59
N ALA A 188 -21.68 0.48 -10.62
CA ALA A 188 -20.72 -0.09 -9.68
C ALA A 188 -20.13 0.97 -8.75
N ALA A 189 -20.17 2.25 -9.12
CA ALA A 189 -19.61 3.33 -8.32
C ALA A 189 -20.44 4.62 -8.33
N ALA A 190 -20.46 5.30 -7.19
CA ALA A 190 -21.05 6.62 -6.98
C ALA A 190 -19.99 7.57 -6.41
N VAL A 191 -19.45 8.44 -7.26
CA VAL A 191 -18.47 9.47 -6.88
C VAL A 191 -19.19 10.63 -6.20
N HIS A 192 -18.73 11.05 -5.02
CA HIS A 192 -19.40 12.07 -4.21
C HIS A 192 -18.38 12.88 -3.37
N HIS A 193 -18.76 14.03 -2.81
CA HIS A 193 -17.88 14.97 -2.10
C HIS A 193 -17.84 14.76 -0.56
N GLY A 194 -17.98 13.52 -0.10
CA GLY A 194 -17.93 13.13 1.32
C GLY A 194 -19.28 12.87 2.01
N GLU A 195 -20.40 13.01 1.31
CA GLU A 195 -21.76 12.77 1.80
C GLU A 195 -22.02 11.30 2.21
N ALA A 196 -21.30 10.33 1.65
CA ALA A 196 -21.38 8.92 2.06
C ALA A 196 -20.59 8.58 3.34
N GLY A 197 -19.71 9.47 3.82
CA GLY A 197 -18.82 9.21 4.96
C GLY A 197 -17.33 9.48 4.66
N GLU A 198 -16.45 8.96 5.52
CA GLU A 198 -14.98 9.03 5.32
C GLU A 198 -14.56 8.31 4.03
N MET A 199 -13.41 8.68 3.47
CA MET A 199 -12.84 8.09 2.25
C MET A 199 -12.75 6.57 2.39
N ASP A 200 -13.65 5.84 1.72
CA ASP A 200 -13.66 4.38 1.78
C ASP A 200 -12.43 3.82 1.07
N THR A 201 -11.60 3.09 1.82
CA THR A 201 -10.43 2.35 1.32
C THR A 201 -10.81 1.01 0.69
N ALA A 202 -12.07 0.57 0.83
CA ALA A 202 -12.56 -0.71 0.34
C ALA A 202 -13.75 -0.54 -0.62
N ALA A 203 -13.71 -1.22 -1.76
CA ALA A 203 -14.93 -1.52 -2.51
C ALA A 203 -15.73 -2.52 -1.69
N GLY A 204 -16.80 -2.07 -1.02
CA GLY A 204 -17.64 -2.95 -0.19
C GLY A 204 -18.13 -4.16 -0.99
N GLU A 205 -18.11 -5.35 -0.39
CA GLU A 205 -18.55 -6.59 -1.05
C GLU A 205 -19.98 -6.44 -1.61
N GLY A 206 -20.11 -6.48 -2.94
CA GLY A 206 -21.39 -6.56 -3.65
C GLY A 206 -22.26 -5.29 -3.61
N GLY A 207 -21.70 -4.15 -3.21
CA GLY A 207 -22.40 -2.85 -3.15
C GLY A 207 -21.90 -1.84 -4.16
N ILE A 208 -22.48 -0.63 -4.13
CA ILE A 208 -21.91 0.54 -4.80
C ILE A 208 -20.61 0.90 -4.08
N TRP A 209 -19.56 1.15 -4.84
CA TRP A 209 -18.34 1.75 -4.32
C TRP A 209 -18.48 3.29 -4.28
N HIS A 210 -18.02 3.91 -3.19
CA HIS A 210 -18.21 5.35 -2.94
C HIS A 210 -16.88 6.11 -2.95
N PRO A 211 -16.25 6.30 -4.13
CA PRO A 211 -15.02 7.07 -4.23
C PRO A 211 -15.26 8.55 -3.90
N ALA A 212 -14.39 9.12 -3.07
CA ALA A 212 -14.48 10.53 -2.68
C ALA A 212 -13.88 11.46 -3.74
N ALA A 213 -14.63 12.50 -4.07
CA ALA A 213 -14.21 13.60 -4.93
C ALA A 213 -13.67 14.78 -4.13
N VAL A 214 -12.76 15.52 -4.76
CA VAL A 214 -12.32 16.84 -4.33
C VAL A 214 -12.14 17.75 -5.54
N GLY A 215 -12.68 18.97 -5.45
CA GLY A 215 -12.44 20.00 -6.48
C GLY A 215 -10.96 20.36 -6.63
N LEU A 216 -10.56 20.81 -7.81
CA LEU A 216 -9.18 21.23 -8.10
C LEU A 216 -8.67 22.40 -7.23
N GLN A 217 -9.56 23.30 -6.81
CA GLN A 217 -9.21 24.56 -6.16
C GLN A 217 -9.13 24.45 -4.63
N GLY A 218 -8.41 25.41 -4.03
CA GLY A 218 -8.23 25.51 -2.57
C GLY A 218 -7.01 24.74 -2.04
N GLU A 219 -6.90 24.67 -0.72
CA GLU A 219 -5.77 23.98 -0.03
C GLU A 219 -6.07 22.50 0.28
N THR A 220 -7.36 22.16 0.38
CA THR A 220 -7.87 20.80 0.61
C THR A 220 -7.31 19.75 -0.36
N PRO A 221 -7.17 20.00 -1.67
CA PRO A 221 -6.86 18.92 -2.62
C PRO A 221 -5.48 18.32 -2.38
N LYS A 222 -4.46 19.14 -2.06
CA LYS A 222 -3.12 18.62 -1.75
C LYS A 222 -3.11 17.75 -0.49
N TYR A 223 -3.82 18.19 0.55
CA TYR A 223 -3.96 17.43 1.79
C TYR A 223 -4.65 16.08 1.56
N ARG A 224 -5.72 16.07 0.74
CA ARG A 224 -6.44 14.84 0.39
C ARG A 224 -5.58 13.87 -0.40
N LEU A 225 -4.75 14.36 -1.33
CA LEU A 225 -3.80 13.49 -2.03
C LEU A 225 -2.76 12.89 -1.09
N ASP A 226 -2.23 13.68 -0.15
CA ASP A 226 -1.30 13.16 0.86
C ASP A 226 -1.93 12.07 1.72
N ASP A 227 -3.19 12.29 2.11
CA ASP A 227 -3.96 11.32 2.89
C ASP A 227 -4.23 10.04 2.07
N ALA A 228 -4.59 10.17 0.79
CA ALA A 228 -4.80 9.03 -0.10
C ALA A 228 -3.53 8.21 -0.32
N VAL A 229 -2.38 8.86 -0.52
CA VAL A 229 -1.08 8.18 -0.65
C VAL A 229 -0.66 7.50 0.64
N LYS A 230 -0.85 8.18 1.78
CA LYS A 230 -0.48 7.66 3.10
C LYS A 230 -1.33 6.46 3.50
N ASN A 231 -2.64 6.54 3.30
CA ASN A 231 -3.59 5.53 3.73
C ASN A 231 -3.93 4.52 2.62
N LYS A 232 -3.21 4.56 1.50
CA LYS A 232 -3.45 3.74 0.29
C LYS A 232 -4.92 3.81 -0.16
N ALA A 233 -5.54 4.99 -0.09
CA ALA A 233 -6.95 5.20 -0.44
C ALA A 233 -7.13 5.66 -1.89
N ASN A 234 -8.38 5.95 -2.27
CA ASN A 234 -8.72 6.52 -3.56
C ASN A 234 -9.00 8.04 -3.48
N ILE A 235 -8.74 8.78 -4.55
CA ILE A 235 -9.09 10.20 -4.67
C ILE A 235 -9.44 10.60 -6.10
N VAL A 236 -10.67 11.08 -6.29
CA VAL A 236 -11.12 11.64 -7.57
C VAL A 236 -10.96 13.16 -7.54
N TYR A 237 -10.18 13.72 -8.46
CA TYR A 237 -10.12 15.16 -8.65
C TYR A 237 -11.17 15.63 -9.64
N THR A 238 -12.06 16.52 -9.22
CA THR A 238 -13.04 17.13 -10.12
C THR A 238 -12.51 18.43 -10.72
N VAL A 239 -12.63 18.53 -12.04
CA VAL A 239 -12.19 19.67 -12.84
C VAL A 239 -13.35 20.12 -13.73
N GLY A 240 -13.65 21.40 -13.72
CA GLY A 240 -14.75 21.96 -14.50
C GLY A 240 -14.59 23.46 -14.72
N TRP A 241 -15.64 24.09 -15.24
CA TRP A 241 -15.67 25.53 -15.50
C TRP A 241 -16.93 26.22 -14.95
N GLN A 242 -17.68 25.52 -14.10
CA GLN A 242 -18.96 26.00 -13.58
C GLN A 242 -18.91 26.23 -12.08
N GLN A 243 -18.37 25.28 -11.31
CA GLN A 243 -18.26 25.40 -9.86
C GLN A 243 -16.91 26.02 -9.46
N GLU A 244 -16.91 26.82 -8.39
CA GLU A 244 -15.75 27.59 -7.95
C GLU A 244 -14.60 26.69 -7.46
N ASP A 245 -14.94 25.62 -6.75
CA ASP A 245 -14.02 24.62 -6.21
C ASP A 245 -13.46 23.68 -7.29
N GLU A 246 -14.19 23.46 -8.38
CA GLU A 246 -13.75 22.64 -9.52
C GLU A 246 -13.04 23.44 -10.61
N MET A 247 -13.11 24.77 -10.54
CA MET A 247 -12.76 25.67 -11.64
C MET A 247 -11.37 25.37 -12.19
N TYR A 248 -11.26 25.17 -13.49
CA TYR A 248 -9.99 24.90 -14.14
C TYR A 248 -9.04 26.09 -13.99
N ASN A 249 -7.81 25.78 -13.60
CA ASN A 249 -6.69 26.70 -13.60
C ASN A 249 -5.45 25.94 -14.05
N GLU A 250 -4.89 26.30 -15.20
CA GLU A 250 -3.76 25.58 -15.80
C GLU A 250 -2.59 25.37 -14.82
N LYS A 251 -2.25 26.40 -14.02
CA LYS A 251 -1.14 26.31 -13.06
C LYS A 251 -1.44 25.28 -11.96
N MET A 252 -2.65 25.29 -11.41
CA MET A 252 -3.06 24.32 -10.39
C MET A 252 -3.16 22.92 -10.97
N PHE A 253 -3.71 22.80 -12.18
CA PHE A 253 -3.86 21.53 -12.89
C PHE A 253 -2.50 20.88 -13.15
N ARG A 254 -1.53 21.61 -13.73
CA ARG A 254 -0.15 21.13 -13.91
C ARG A 254 0.53 20.78 -12.59
N SER A 255 0.28 21.56 -11.53
CA SER A 255 0.83 21.26 -10.20
C SER A 255 0.29 19.95 -9.65
N MET A 256 -1.01 19.69 -9.78
CA MET A 256 -1.63 18.43 -9.38
C MET A 256 -1.02 17.24 -10.14
N LEU A 257 -0.92 17.31 -11.47
CA LEU A 257 -0.31 16.25 -12.28
C LEU A 257 1.17 16.04 -11.96
N SER A 258 1.90 17.10 -11.58
CA SER A 258 3.28 16.98 -11.10
C SER A 258 3.36 16.21 -9.79
N TYR A 259 2.41 16.39 -8.87
CA TYR A 259 2.35 15.60 -7.64
C TYR A 259 2.01 14.14 -7.93
N PHE A 260 1.07 13.87 -8.84
CA PHE A 260 0.77 12.50 -9.26
C PHE A 260 2.00 11.79 -9.78
N LYS A 261 2.75 12.45 -10.67
CA LYS A 261 3.98 11.90 -11.23
C LYS A 261 5.02 11.60 -10.15
N GLN A 262 5.22 12.53 -9.21
CA GLN A 262 6.13 12.31 -8.08
C GLN A 262 5.73 11.07 -7.26
N TYR A 263 4.47 10.98 -6.83
CA TYR A 263 4.02 9.84 -6.02
C TYR A 263 4.02 8.52 -6.79
N GLN A 264 3.82 8.56 -8.10
CA GLN A 264 3.93 7.37 -8.94
C GLN A 264 5.38 6.90 -9.08
N GLU A 265 6.35 7.82 -9.23
CA GLU A 265 7.79 7.50 -9.23
C GLU A 265 8.24 6.90 -7.88
N GLU A 266 7.60 7.32 -6.78
CA GLU A 266 7.81 6.78 -5.43
C GLU A 266 6.99 5.50 -5.14
N SER A 267 6.27 4.95 -6.12
CA SER A 267 5.38 3.78 -5.98
C SER A 267 4.27 3.96 -4.92
N GLY A 268 3.92 5.20 -4.59
CA GLY A 268 2.88 5.54 -3.62
C GLY A 268 1.49 5.69 -4.23
N LEU A 269 1.40 5.96 -5.54
CA LEU A 269 0.16 6.28 -6.24
C LEU A 269 0.11 5.65 -7.64
N GLN A 270 -1.07 5.19 -8.04
CA GLN A 270 -1.39 4.85 -9.42
C GLN A 270 -2.46 5.82 -9.96
N VAL A 271 -2.28 6.31 -11.18
CA VAL A 271 -3.28 7.14 -11.87
C VAL A 271 -4.01 6.28 -12.88
N MET A 272 -5.34 6.21 -12.79
CA MET A 272 -6.18 5.36 -13.63
C MET A 272 -7.59 5.96 -13.76
N ASP A 273 -8.50 5.24 -14.44
CA ASP A 273 -9.91 5.60 -14.42
C ASP A 273 -10.65 5.00 -13.22
N ILE A 274 -11.86 5.50 -12.96
CA ILE A 274 -12.61 5.15 -11.75
C ILE A 274 -13.04 3.68 -11.78
N ALA A 275 -13.38 3.13 -12.95
CA ALA A 275 -13.74 1.72 -13.06
C ALA A 275 -12.54 0.82 -12.72
N GLY A 276 -11.36 1.12 -13.27
CA GLY A 276 -10.12 0.41 -12.99
C GLY A 276 -9.67 0.53 -11.54
N ALA A 277 -9.87 1.70 -10.92
CA ALA A 277 -9.62 1.86 -9.48
C ALA A 277 -10.55 0.99 -8.63
N GLY A 278 -11.83 0.91 -8.99
CA GLY A 278 -12.79 0.02 -8.34
C GLY A 278 -12.39 -1.47 -8.49
N GLU A 279 -12.01 -1.89 -9.70
CA GLU A 279 -11.53 -3.25 -9.97
C GLU A 279 -10.27 -3.59 -9.18
N TYR A 280 -9.31 -2.65 -9.14
CA TYR A 280 -8.07 -2.79 -8.36
C TYR A 280 -8.36 -3.01 -6.88
N ARG A 281 -9.26 -2.21 -6.30
CA ARG A 281 -9.66 -2.34 -4.88
C ARG A 281 -10.38 -3.65 -4.61
N GLN A 282 -11.27 -4.05 -5.50
CA GLN A 282 -11.97 -5.31 -5.39
C GLN A 282 -11.00 -6.49 -5.48
N GLN A 283 -10.01 -6.43 -6.37
CA GLN A 283 -8.99 -7.46 -6.48
C GLN A 283 -8.15 -7.57 -5.20
N LEU A 284 -7.73 -6.46 -4.61
CA LEU A 284 -7.00 -6.47 -3.33
C LEU A 284 -7.81 -7.17 -2.22
N GLU A 285 -9.11 -6.89 -2.10
CA GLU A 285 -9.94 -7.53 -1.08
C GLU A 285 -10.18 -9.02 -1.39
N ASN A 286 -10.35 -9.40 -2.65
CA ASN A 286 -10.51 -10.80 -3.06
C ASN A 286 -9.24 -11.62 -2.81
N ASP A 287 -8.06 -11.05 -3.10
CA ASP A 287 -6.77 -11.72 -2.97
C ASP A 287 -6.28 -11.77 -1.50
N LYS A 288 -6.85 -10.92 -0.63
CA LYS A 288 -6.53 -10.78 0.79
C LYS A 288 -6.43 -12.11 1.53
N GLY A 289 -7.44 -12.98 1.37
CA GLY A 289 -7.46 -14.27 2.05
C GLY A 289 -6.36 -15.22 1.57
N ALA A 290 -6.01 -15.18 0.29
CA ALA A 290 -4.92 -15.99 -0.27
C ALA A 290 -3.55 -15.45 0.17
N ILE A 291 -3.38 -14.12 0.14
CA ILE A 291 -2.16 -13.43 0.60
C ILE A 291 -1.91 -13.69 2.09
N GLU A 292 -2.95 -13.57 2.93
CA GLU A 292 -2.87 -13.85 4.36
C GLU A 292 -2.49 -15.31 4.64
N GLN A 293 -3.08 -16.26 3.92
CA GLN A 293 -2.73 -17.67 4.06
C GLN A 293 -1.28 -17.96 3.65
N GLU A 294 -0.81 -17.41 2.53
CA GLU A 294 0.57 -17.57 2.08
C GLU A 294 1.56 -16.99 3.10
N TYR A 295 1.27 -15.78 3.61
CA TYR A 295 2.06 -15.13 4.64
C TYR A 295 2.15 -15.97 5.91
N LEU A 296 1.00 -16.41 6.46
CA LEU A 296 0.96 -17.19 7.69
C LEU A 296 1.71 -18.51 7.57
N GLN A 297 1.56 -19.23 6.45
CA GLN A 297 2.27 -20.49 6.21
C GLN A 297 3.79 -20.28 6.17
N LYS A 298 4.24 -19.24 5.48
CA LYS A 298 5.67 -18.96 5.32
C LYS A 298 6.29 -18.44 6.62
N LYS A 299 5.55 -17.63 7.39
CA LYS A 299 5.95 -17.18 8.73
C LYS A 299 6.06 -18.35 9.71
N GLU A 300 5.08 -19.24 9.76
CA GLU A 300 5.11 -20.43 10.64
C GLU A 300 6.29 -21.36 10.29
N GLU A 301 6.64 -21.48 9.01
CA GLU A 301 7.82 -22.25 8.59
C GLU A 301 9.13 -21.60 9.07
N LEU A 302 9.30 -20.29 8.87
CA LEU A 302 10.50 -19.57 9.31
C LEU A 302 10.63 -19.55 10.84
N GLU A 303 9.53 -19.37 11.57
CA GLU A 303 9.50 -19.42 13.04
C GLU A 303 9.89 -20.81 13.56
N ARG A 304 9.43 -21.90 12.92
CA ARG A 304 9.84 -23.27 13.29
C ARG A 304 11.33 -23.51 13.04
N GLN A 305 11.88 -23.01 11.93
CA GLN A 305 13.31 -23.11 11.65
C GLN A 305 14.13 -22.32 12.70
N LYS A 306 13.64 -21.14 13.09
CA LYS A 306 14.25 -20.32 14.14
C LYS A 306 14.25 -21.02 15.50
N GLU A 307 13.13 -21.63 15.91
CA GLU A 307 13.04 -22.42 17.15
C GLU A 307 13.99 -23.63 17.17
N ASP A 308 14.18 -24.30 16.04
CA ASP A 308 15.12 -25.43 15.95
C ASP A 308 16.57 -24.96 16.13
N ILE A 309 16.95 -23.85 15.52
CA ILE A 309 18.28 -23.23 15.72
C ILE A 309 18.48 -22.81 17.17
N GLU A 310 17.49 -22.18 17.79
CA GLU A 310 17.56 -21.80 19.21
C GLU A 310 17.75 -23.03 20.12
N ARG A 311 17.06 -24.14 19.81
CA ARG A 311 17.25 -25.40 20.53
C ARG A 311 18.66 -25.98 20.35
N GLN A 312 19.21 -25.94 19.13
CA GLN A 312 20.59 -26.39 18.87
C GLN A 312 21.62 -25.52 19.62
N MET A 313 21.41 -24.20 19.65
CA MET A 313 22.24 -23.27 20.41
C MET A 313 22.18 -23.55 21.92
N ASP A 314 20.99 -23.79 22.47
CA ASP A 314 20.79 -24.14 23.88
C ASP A 314 21.42 -25.49 24.26
N GLU A 315 21.47 -26.46 23.33
CA GLU A 315 22.14 -27.74 23.53
C GLU A 315 23.67 -27.60 23.55
N ILE A 316 24.23 -26.70 22.74
CA ILE A 316 25.67 -26.41 22.71
C ILE A 316 26.10 -25.52 23.89
N GLY A 317 25.20 -24.64 24.37
CA GLY A 317 25.45 -23.72 25.48
C GLY A 317 25.36 -24.34 26.88
N LYS A 318 24.88 -25.58 27.02
CA LYS A 318 24.81 -26.36 28.27
C LYS A 318 26.12 -27.06 28.61
#